data_AF-A0A355SBM7-F1
#
_entry.id   AF-A0A355SBM7-F1
#
_cell.length_a   1.000
_cell.length_b   1.000
_cell.length_c   1.000
_cell.angle_alpha   90.00
_cell.angle_beta   90.00
_cell.angle_gamma   90.00
#
_symmetry.space_group_name_H-M   'P 1'
#
loop_
_entity.id
_entity.type
_entity.pdbx_description
1 polymer ?
#
loop_
_entity_poly.entity_id
_entity_poly.type
_entity_poly.pdbx_seq_one_letter_code
_entity_poly.pdbx_strand_id
1 'polypeptide(L)' 'MKSINELELPSNGQTVIIKEIFGKKKIRRTECIVKGIYPNFIVVEHVDSKVRESFMKVDFFTGILKFEKCS' A
#
# COMPACT_ATOMS: atom_id res chain seq x y z
N MET A 1 11.27 -14.28 -13.66
CA MET A 1 10.90 -12.95 -13.13
C MET A 1 9.40 -12.95 -12.95
N LYS A 2 8.90 -12.72 -11.73
CA LYS A 2 7.46 -12.65 -11.48
C LYS A 2 6.86 -11.45 -12.21
N SER A 3 5.76 -11.66 -12.92
CA SER A 3 5.14 -10.63 -13.74
C SER A 3 4.38 -9.64 -12.86
N ILE A 4 4.23 -8.39 -13.32
CA ILE A 4 3.45 -7.32 -12.67
C ILE A 4 2.02 -7.77 -12.26
N ASN A 5 1.49 -8.79 -12.93
CA ASN A 5 0.18 -9.39 -12.67
C ASN A 5 0.11 -10.36 -11.48
N GLU A 6 1.23 -10.70 -10.82
CA GLU A 6 1.23 -11.60 -9.64
C GLU A 6 1.19 -10.85 -8.29
N LEU A 7 1.28 -9.51 -8.29
CA LEU A 7 1.02 -8.75 -7.07
C LEU A 7 -0.49 -8.58 -6.91
N GLU A 8 -1.08 -9.28 -5.93
CA GLU A 8 -2.48 -9.11 -5.55
C GLU A 8 -2.73 -7.71 -4.97
N LEU A 9 -2.75 -6.67 -5.80
CA LEU A 9 -3.04 -5.31 -5.35
C LEU A 9 -4.38 -5.30 -4.59
N PRO A 10 -4.47 -4.52 -3.50
CA PRO A 10 -5.68 -4.48 -2.70
C PRO A 10 -6.84 -3.89 -3.49
N SER A 11 -8.06 -4.28 -3.15
CA SER A 11 -9.28 -3.83 -3.85
C SER A 11 -9.75 -2.47 -3.33
N ASN A 12 -10.49 -1.72 -4.15
CA ASN A 12 -11.13 -0.48 -3.70
C ASN A 12 -12.08 -0.77 -2.52
N GLY A 13 -12.02 0.07 -1.49
CA GLY A 13 -12.77 -0.07 -0.25
C GLY A 13 -12.16 -1.03 0.77
N GLN A 14 -11.09 -1.76 0.41
CA GLN A 14 -10.43 -2.69 1.32
C GLN A 14 -9.55 -1.95 2.34
N THR A 15 -9.61 -2.39 3.60
CA THR A 15 -8.67 -1.96 4.63
C THR A 15 -7.39 -2.77 4.54
N VAL A 16 -6.26 -2.08 4.48
CA VAL A 16 -4.93 -2.65 4.39
C VAL A 16 -3.99 -2.02 5.40
N ILE A 17 -3.05 -2.81 5.91
CA ILE A 17 -1.93 -2.29 6.70
C ILE A 17 -0.76 -2.08 5.76
N ILE A 18 -0.42 -0.82 5.48
CA ILE A 18 0.77 -0.45 4.71
C ILE A 18 1.98 -0.51 5.64
N LYS A 19 2.99 -1.28 5.22
CA LYS A 19 4.29 -1.40 5.86
C LYS A 19 5.33 -0.70 5.01
N GLU A 20 5.85 0.41 5.51
CA GLU A 20 6.85 1.22 4.82
C GLU A 20 8.21 1.04 5.49
N ILE A 21 9.21 0.65 4.69
CA ILE A 21 10.55 0.34 5.18
C ILE A 21 11.44 1.59 5.03
N PHE A 22 11.77 2.20 6.16
CA PHE A 22 12.69 3.34 6.25
C PHE A 22 14.06 2.93 6.80
N GLY A 23 15.10 3.00 5.96
CA GLY A 23 16.48 2.74 6.36
C GLY A 23 16.72 1.33 6.91
N LYS A 24 17.84 1.14 7.63
CA LYS A 24 18.33 -0.21 8.01
C LYS A 24 17.37 -1.04 8.87
N LYS A 25 16.44 -0.45 9.63
CA LYS A 25 15.57 -1.20 10.59
C LYS A 25 14.22 -0.55 10.96
N LYS A 26 13.78 0.58 10.38
CA LYS A 26 12.49 1.17 10.78
C LYS A 26 11.40 0.71 9.82
N ILE A 27 10.38 0.04 10.35
CA ILE A 27 9.18 -0.32 9.60
C ILE A 27 8.02 0.48 10.19
N ARG A 28 7.47 1.41 9.41
CA ARG A 28 6.23 2.10 9.78
C ARG A 28 5.07 1.22 9.36
N ARG A 29 4.09 1.03 10.24
CA ARG A 29 2.84 0.35 9.93
C ARG A 29 1.71 1.36 10.04
N THR A 30 0.90 1.45 9.00
CA THR A 30 -0.21 2.39 8.95
C THR A 30 -1.44 1.67 8.42
N GLU A 31 -2.55 1.78 9.13
CA GLU A 31 -3.82 1.23 8.69
C GLU A 31 -4.51 2.22 7.76
N CYS A 32 -4.84 1.77 6.55
CA CYS A 32 -5.37 2.60 5.49
C CYS A 32 -6.52 1.90 4.75
N ILE A 33 -7.47 2.68 4.26
CA ILE A 33 -8.55 2.20 3.40
C ILE A 33 -8.23 2.58 1.96
N VAL A 34 -8.23 1.62 1.04
CA VAL A 34 -8.03 1.90 -0.39
C VAL A 34 -9.22 2.67 -0.93
N LYS A 35 -8.99 3.89 -1.44
CA LYS A 35 -10.04 4.73 -2.03
C LYS A 35 -10.06 4.67 -3.56
N GLY A 36 -8.90 4.41 -4.18
CA GLY A 36 -8.80 4.34 -5.63
C GLY A 36 -7.54 3.63 -6.08
N ILE A 37 -7.65 2.88 -7.17
CA ILE A 37 -6.54 2.20 -7.82
C ILE A 37 -6.40 2.78 -9.22
N TYR A 38 -5.27 3.40 -9.49
CA TYR A 38 -4.94 4.01 -10.78
C TYR A 38 -3.85 3.18 -11.47
N PRO A 39 -3.54 3.43 -12.75
CA PRO A 39 -2.52 2.65 -13.46
C PRO A 39 -1.17 2.63 -12.75
N ASN A 40 -0.70 3.78 -12.24
CA ASN A 40 0.65 3.94 -11.69
C ASN A 40 0.72 3.98 -10.15
N PHE A 41 -0.37 4.32 -9.48
CA PHE A 41 -0.42 4.51 -8.03
C PHE A 41 -1.74 4.03 -7.44
N ILE A 42 -1.75 3.84 -6.13
CA ILE A 42 -2.96 3.61 -5.33
C ILE A 42 -3.18 4.80 -4.40
N VAL A 43 -4.43 5.17 -4.20
CA VAL A 43 -4.84 6.20 -3.23
C VAL A 43 -5.46 5.51 -2.05
N VAL A 44 -4.97 5.84 -0.86
CA VAL A 44 -5.47 5.33 0.39
C VAL A 44 -5.81 6.47 1.34
N GLU A 45 -6.69 6.19 2.30
CA GLU A 45 -7.07 7.10 3.37
C GLU A 45 -6.70 6.47 4.70
N HIS A 46 -5.91 7.18 5.50
CA HIS A 46 -5.48 6.71 6.82
C HIS A 46 -6.67 6.66 7.76
N VAL A 47 -6.85 5.55 8.48
CA VAL A 47 -7.99 5.36 9.39
C VAL A 47 -7.95 6.36 10.54
N ASP A 48 -6.76 6.60 11.11
CA ASP A 48 -6.59 7.44 12.30
C ASP A 48 -6.74 8.94 12.02
N SER A 49 -6.33 9.40 10.85
CA SER A 49 -6.17 10.84 10.56
C SER A 49 -7.06 11.36 9.43
N LYS A 50 -7.76 10.47 8.71
CA LYS A 50 -8.47 10.79 7.46
C LYS A 50 -7.60 11.49 6.40
N VAL A 51 -6.28 11.43 6.56
CA VAL A 51 -5.33 11.95 5.58
C VAL A 51 -5.34 11.02 4.38
N ARG A 52 -5.39 11.61 3.18
CA ARG A 52 -5.26 10.87 1.93
C ARG A 52 -3.82 10.88 1.48
N GLU A 53 -3.33 9.72 1.10
CA GLU A 53 -1.98 9.51 0.64
C GLU A 53 -1.99 8.64 -0.62
N SER A 54 -1.03 8.88 -1.50
CA SER A 54 -0.86 8.12 -2.74
C SER A 54 0.46 7.38 -2.73
N PHE A 55 0.42 6.09 -3.02
CA PHE A 55 1.59 5.22 -3.07
C PHE A 55 1.81 4.68 -4.48
N MET A 56 3.04 4.75 -4.99
CA MET A 56 3.35 4.27 -6.33
C MET A 56 3.37 2.75 -6.33
N LYS A 57 2.82 2.12 -7.38
CA LYS A 57 2.86 0.65 -7.51
C LYS A 57 4.30 0.12 -7.56
N VAL A 58 5.21 0.90 -8.13
CA VAL A 58 6.65 0.61 -8.20
C VAL A 58 7.26 0.39 -6.81
N ASP A 59 6.79 1.10 -5.79
CA ASP A 59 7.29 0.96 -4.42
C ASP A 59 6.90 -0.39 -3.80
N PHE A 60 5.74 -0.93 -4.19
CA PHE A 60 5.34 -2.29 -3.83
C PHE A 60 6.15 -3.36 -4.58
N PHE A 61 6.52 -3.09 -5.84
CA PHE A 61 7.38 -3.98 -6.62
C PHE A 61 8.82 -4.04 -6.11
N THR A 62 9.37 -2.90 -5.71
CA THR A 62 10.73 -2.80 -5.14
C THR A 62 10.81 -3.31 -3.70
N GLY A 63 9.66 -3.54 -3.06
CA GLY A 63 9.56 -4.03 -1.68
C GLY A 63 9.79 -2.97 -0.60
N ILE A 64 9.89 -1.69 -1.01
CA ILE A 64 9.94 -0.53 -0.10
C ILE A 64 8.61 -0.42 0.66
N LEU A 65 7.51 -0.70 -0.04
CA LEU A 65 6.18 -0.85 0.52
C LEU A 65 5.73 -2.30 0.49
N LYS A 66 5.05 -2.72 1.54
CA LYS A 66 4.28 -3.97 1.59
C LYS A 66 2.90 -3.64 2.12
N PHE A 67 1.91 -4.45 1.79
CA PHE A 67 0.60 -4.35 2.40
C PHE A 67 0.17 -5.72 2.95
N GLU A 68 -0.62 -5.69 4.02
CA GLU A 68 -1.34 -6.85 4.53
C GLU A 68 -2.84 -6.56 4.44
N LYS A 69 -3.59 -7.52 3.88
CA LYS A 69 -5.05 -7.45 3.80
C LYS A 69 -5.62 -7.70 5.21
N CYS A 70 -6.45 -6.79 5.71
CA CYS A 70 -7.34 -7.09 6.83
C CYS A 70 -8.64 -7.66 6.24
N SER A 71 -9.05 -8.84 6.73
CA SER A 71 -10.28 -9.55 6.30
C SER A 71 -11.54 -8.71 6.48
#